data_AF-A0A357F2Y9-F1
#
_entry.id   AF-A0A357F2Y9-F1
#
_cell.length_a   1.000
_cell.length_b   1.000
_cell.length_c   1.000
_cell.angle_alpha   90.00
_cell.angle_beta   90.00
_cell.angle_gamma   90.00
#
_symmetry.space_group_name_H-M   'P 1'
#
loop_
_entity.id
_entity.type
_entity.pdbx_description
1 polymer ?
#
loop_
_entity_poly.entity_id
_entity_poly.type
_entity_poly.pdbx_seq_one_letter_code
_entity_poly.pdbx_strand_id
1 'polypeptide(L)'
;KEAYKRWLNNDVAYIITSDEKKAFLALQTDEERENFIAFFWLRRDPDPDTEENEFREEYYERIAYANEHFASGIPGWRTDRGRIYITWGKPDGVESHPSGGAYDRPAYEGGGTTTTYPFETWFYRHLDNVGDGIEIEFVDPTGTGEYRIARNANEKDALLYTPNAGLTLAEELGLSSKADRIAFGGIGGIG
;
A
#
# COMPACT_ATOMS: atom_id res chain seq x y z
N LYS A 1 12.75 -25.01 -13.80
CA LYS A 1 13.73 -23.95 -14.15
C LYS A 1 13.58 -22.76 -13.19
N GLU A 2 14.61 -21.93 -12.98
CA GLU A 2 14.49 -20.72 -12.14
C GLU A 2 13.59 -19.64 -12.77
N ALA A 3 13.50 -19.56 -14.11
CA ALA A 3 12.60 -18.65 -14.81
C ALA A 3 11.15 -18.73 -14.31
N TYR A 4 10.58 -19.95 -14.21
CA TYR A 4 9.22 -20.15 -13.70
C TYR A 4 9.08 -19.79 -12.21
N LYS A 5 10.12 -19.97 -11.40
CA LYS A 5 10.10 -19.53 -9.99
C LYS A 5 10.10 -18.00 -9.89
N ARG A 6 10.90 -17.32 -10.73
CA ARG A 6 10.90 -15.86 -10.82
C ARG A 6 9.52 -15.37 -11.26
N TRP A 7 8.98 -15.92 -12.35
CA TRP A 7 7.67 -15.52 -12.86
C TRP A 7 6.59 -15.62 -11.79
N LEU A 8 6.50 -16.79 -11.12
CA LEU A 8 5.48 -17.10 -10.12
C LEU A 8 5.57 -16.32 -8.79
N ASN A 9 6.74 -15.81 -8.44
CA ASN A 9 7.00 -15.21 -7.11
C ASN A 9 7.45 -13.75 -7.15
N ASN A 10 7.84 -13.25 -8.31
CA ASN A 10 8.17 -11.84 -8.54
C ASN A 10 7.22 -11.27 -9.60
N ASP A 11 7.29 -11.79 -10.83
CA ASP A 11 6.72 -11.11 -11.99
C ASP A 11 5.19 -11.01 -11.87
N VAL A 12 4.44 -12.11 -11.64
CA VAL A 12 2.96 -12.08 -11.47
C VAL A 12 2.48 -12.07 -10.02
N ALA A 13 3.36 -11.72 -9.07
CA ALA A 13 3.17 -11.97 -7.63
C ALA A 13 1.89 -11.34 -7.00
N TYR A 14 1.38 -10.24 -7.56
CA TYR A 14 0.21 -9.52 -7.02
C TYR A 14 -1.11 -9.81 -7.75
N ILE A 15 -1.05 -10.44 -8.92
CA ILE A 15 -2.23 -10.70 -9.78
C ILE A 15 -2.54 -12.20 -9.97
N ILE A 16 -1.64 -13.09 -9.56
CA ILE A 16 -1.91 -14.54 -9.54
C ILE A 16 -2.74 -14.95 -8.33
N THR A 17 -3.82 -15.70 -8.54
CA THR A 17 -4.64 -16.22 -7.44
C THR A 17 -3.98 -17.41 -6.75
N SER A 18 -4.43 -17.76 -5.54
CA SER A 18 -3.99 -18.97 -4.83
C SER A 18 -4.23 -20.25 -5.65
N ASP A 19 -5.33 -20.32 -6.39
CA ASP A 19 -5.67 -21.49 -7.21
C ASP A 19 -4.92 -21.51 -8.56
N GLU A 20 -4.72 -20.34 -9.21
CA GLU A 20 -3.79 -20.22 -10.36
C GLU A 20 -2.38 -20.68 -9.95
N LYS A 21 -1.88 -20.23 -8.79
CA LYS A 21 -0.56 -20.60 -8.28
C LYS A 21 -0.45 -22.09 -7.95
N LYS A 22 -1.49 -22.67 -7.37
CA LYS A 22 -1.58 -24.11 -7.09
C LYS A 22 -1.64 -24.94 -8.38
N ALA A 23 -2.41 -24.49 -9.38
CA ALA A 23 -2.48 -25.15 -10.69
C ALA A 23 -1.13 -25.13 -11.40
N PHE A 24 -0.47 -23.97 -11.48
CA PHE A 24 0.86 -23.84 -12.11
C PHE A 24 1.93 -24.72 -11.44
N LEU A 25 1.88 -24.86 -10.11
CA LEU A 25 2.78 -25.73 -9.36
C LEU A 25 2.50 -27.23 -9.53
N ALA A 26 1.33 -27.61 -10.03
CA ALA A 26 0.97 -29.00 -10.33
C ALA A 26 1.39 -29.44 -11.75
N LEU A 27 1.72 -28.50 -12.65
CA LEU A 27 2.20 -28.79 -14.00
C LEU A 27 3.55 -29.51 -13.95
N GLN A 28 3.77 -30.47 -14.84
CA GLN A 28 4.93 -31.36 -14.86
C GLN A 28 5.95 -30.94 -15.93
N THR A 29 5.49 -30.67 -17.15
CA THR A 29 6.33 -30.31 -18.29
C THR A 29 6.58 -28.80 -18.35
N ASP A 30 7.56 -28.40 -19.16
CA ASP A 30 7.79 -26.98 -19.43
C ASP A 30 6.77 -26.43 -20.45
N GLU A 31 6.33 -27.25 -21.42
CA GLU A 31 5.28 -26.90 -22.38
C GLU A 31 3.95 -26.57 -21.70
N GLU A 32 3.54 -27.34 -20.69
CA GLU A 32 2.39 -27.04 -19.85
C GLU A 32 2.51 -25.67 -19.17
N ARG A 33 3.73 -25.29 -18.73
CA ARG A 33 4.00 -24.02 -18.04
C ARG A 33 3.97 -22.84 -19.00
N GLU A 34 4.58 -22.95 -20.18
CA GLU A 34 4.49 -21.87 -21.20
C GLU A 34 3.03 -21.67 -21.65
N ASN A 35 2.29 -22.76 -21.89
CA ASN A 35 0.86 -22.69 -22.21
C ASN A 35 0.04 -22.03 -21.08
N PHE A 36 0.31 -22.36 -19.81
CA PHE A 36 -0.32 -21.68 -18.68
C PHE A 36 0.00 -20.18 -18.65
N ILE A 37 1.25 -19.79 -18.90
CA ILE A 37 1.67 -18.38 -18.93
C ILE A 37 0.95 -17.63 -20.06
N ALA A 38 0.81 -18.23 -21.25
CA ALA A 38 0.05 -17.66 -22.35
C ALA A 38 -1.43 -17.45 -21.98
N PHE A 39 -2.11 -18.51 -21.49
CA PHE A 39 -3.51 -18.40 -21.07
C PHE A 39 -3.73 -17.48 -19.87
N PHE A 40 -2.73 -17.32 -18.99
CA PHE A 40 -2.77 -16.41 -17.84
C PHE A 40 -2.86 -14.93 -18.28
N TRP A 41 -2.17 -14.55 -19.36
CA TRP A 41 -2.27 -13.19 -19.91
C TRP A 41 -3.50 -13.04 -20.80
N LEU A 42 -3.73 -13.97 -21.73
CA LEU A 42 -4.87 -13.93 -22.67
C LEU A 42 -6.24 -13.80 -21.97
N ARG A 43 -6.42 -14.41 -20.78
CA ARG A 43 -7.66 -14.27 -19.99
C ARG A 43 -7.82 -12.93 -19.26
N ARG A 44 -6.81 -12.05 -19.36
CA ARG A 44 -6.75 -10.70 -18.78
C ARG A 44 -6.57 -9.63 -19.86
N ASP A 45 -6.65 -10.00 -21.14
CA ASP A 45 -6.72 -9.03 -22.24
C ASP A 45 -7.97 -8.15 -22.11
N PRO A 46 -7.85 -6.82 -22.12
CA PRO A 46 -8.99 -5.92 -22.16
C PRO A 46 -9.53 -5.76 -23.59
N ASP A 47 -8.66 -5.80 -24.61
CA ASP A 47 -9.02 -5.68 -26.03
C ASP A 47 -8.33 -6.75 -26.89
N PRO A 48 -8.92 -7.95 -27.05
CA PRO A 48 -8.30 -9.06 -27.81
C PRO A 48 -8.28 -8.86 -29.33
N ASP A 49 -8.72 -7.70 -29.85
CA ASP A 49 -8.57 -7.33 -31.26
C ASP A 49 -7.22 -6.62 -31.55
N THR A 50 -6.39 -6.35 -30.53
CA THR A 50 -5.02 -5.80 -30.69
C THR A 50 -3.94 -6.88 -30.74
N GLU A 51 -2.70 -6.52 -31.12
CA GLU A 51 -1.56 -7.46 -31.16
C GLU A 51 -0.84 -7.61 -29.81
N GLU A 52 -1.02 -6.68 -28.86
CA GLU A 52 -0.28 -6.64 -27.59
C GLU A 52 -1.20 -6.36 -26.40
N ASN A 53 -1.17 -7.27 -25.43
CA ASN A 53 -2.02 -7.26 -24.24
C ASN A 53 -1.73 -6.05 -23.32
N GLU A 54 -2.61 -5.04 -23.34
CA GLU A 54 -2.34 -3.75 -22.70
C GLU A 54 -2.29 -3.88 -21.17
N PHE A 55 -3.11 -4.78 -20.59
CA PHE A 55 -3.07 -5.07 -19.15
C PHE A 55 -1.69 -5.61 -18.72
N ARG A 56 -1.09 -6.50 -19.52
CA ARG A 56 0.25 -7.06 -19.29
C ARG A 56 1.31 -5.97 -19.40
N GLU A 57 1.20 -5.08 -20.39
CA GLU A 57 2.12 -3.95 -20.54
C GLU A 57 2.03 -2.99 -19.34
N GLU A 58 0.84 -2.46 -19.04
CA GLU A 58 0.62 -1.53 -17.93
C GLU A 58 1.05 -2.13 -16.59
N TYR A 59 0.77 -3.42 -16.36
CA TYR A 59 1.20 -4.12 -15.15
C TYR A 59 2.74 -4.22 -15.03
N TYR A 60 3.46 -4.44 -16.13
CA TYR A 60 4.94 -4.39 -16.11
C TYR A 60 5.48 -2.95 -15.98
N GLU A 61 4.82 -1.95 -16.57
CA GLU A 61 5.16 -0.53 -16.35
C GLU A 61 4.97 -0.14 -14.88
N ARG A 62 3.87 -0.55 -14.23
CA ARG A 62 3.64 -0.34 -12.79
C ARG A 62 4.74 -1.00 -11.94
N ILE A 63 5.24 -2.19 -12.33
CA ILE A 63 6.40 -2.83 -11.67
C ILE A 63 7.67 -2.01 -11.87
N ALA A 64 7.94 -1.50 -13.08
CA ALA A 64 9.10 -0.66 -13.35
C ALA A 64 9.05 0.64 -12.53
N TYR A 65 7.93 1.35 -12.60
CA TYR A 65 7.66 2.57 -11.84
C TYR A 65 7.84 2.35 -10.33
N ALA A 66 7.25 1.28 -9.78
CA ALA A 66 7.37 0.97 -8.36
C ALA A 66 8.82 0.71 -7.93
N ASN A 67 9.65 0.08 -8.78
CA ASN A 67 11.07 -0.13 -8.49
C ASN A 67 11.92 1.13 -8.59
N GLU A 68 11.55 2.08 -9.44
CA GLU A 68 12.21 3.38 -9.56
C GLU A 68 11.86 4.32 -8.39
N HIS A 69 10.57 4.38 -8.03
CA HIS A 69 10.04 5.40 -7.11
C HIS A 69 9.96 4.95 -5.64
N PHE A 70 9.84 3.64 -5.37
CA PHE A 70 9.57 3.12 -4.01
C PHE A 70 10.64 2.14 -3.50
N ALA A 71 11.85 2.11 -4.07
CA ALA A 71 12.93 1.28 -3.54
C ALA A 71 13.53 1.86 -2.24
N SER A 72 13.67 1.02 -1.21
CA SER A 72 14.07 1.42 0.15
C SER A 72 14.95 0.37 0.81
N GLY A 73 16.12 0.09 0.22
CA GLY A 73 16.99 -1.04 0.60
C GLY A 73 16.47 -2.42 0.13
N ILE A 74 15.16 -2.56 -0.06
CA ILE A 74 14.53 -3.63 -0.85
C ILE A 74 14.05 -3.09 -2.22
N PRO A 75 13.94 -3.95 -3.25
CA PRO A 75 13.34 -3.58 -4.53
C PRO A 75 11.95 -3.00 -4.34
N GLY A 76 11.64 -1.89 -5.00
CA GLY A 76 10.42 -1.12 -4.74
C GLY A 76 9.13 -1.89 -4.98
N TRP A 77 9.12 -2.89 -5.89
CA TRP A 77 7.97 -3.80 -6.07
C TRP A 77 7.58 -4.55 -4.78
N ARG A 78 8.50 -4.69 -3.81
CA ARG A 78 8.30 -5.40 -2.54
C ARG A 78 7.90 -4.50 -1.37
N THR A 79 7.89 -3.17 -1.54
CA THR A 79 7.38 -2.26 -0.50
C THR A 79 5.86 -2.22 -0.52
N ASP A 80 5.25 -1.72 0.56
CA ASP A 80 3.79 -1.57 0.59
C ASP A 80 3.30 -0.55 -0.46
N ARG A 81 3.99 0.59 -0.63
CA ARG A 81 3.68 1.57 -1.70
C ARG A 81 3.75 0.93 -3.08
N GLY A 82 4.80 0.17 -3.37
CA GLY A 82 4.94 -0.56 -4.63
C GLY A 82 3.86 -1.61 -4.84
N ARG A 83 3.52 -2.39 -3.81
CA ARG A 83 2.41 -3.35 -3.84
C ARG A 83 1.08 -2.68 -4.18
N ILE A 84 0.75 -1.57 -3.53
CA ILE A 84 -0.49 -0.82 -3.78
C ILE A 84 -0.50 -0.26 -5.21
N TYR A 85 0.60 0.38 -5.65
CA TYR A 85 0.73 0.93 -7.00
C TYR A 85 0.65 -0.15 -8.10
N ILE A 86 1.22 -1.32 -7.91
CA ILE A 86 1.13 -2.42 -8.87
C ILE A 86 -0.31 -2.96 -8.93
N THR A 87 -0.96 -3.14 -7.78
CA THR A 87 -2.32 -3.70 -7.69
C THR A 87 -3.36 -2.76 -8.29
N TRP A 88 -3.33 -1.48 -7.90
CA TRP A 88 -4.40 -0.51 -8.16
C TRP A 88 -4.02 0.62 -9.13
N GLY A 89 -2.76 0.66 -9.58
CA GLY A 89 -2.26 1.75 -10.41
C GLY A 89 -2.02 3.03 -9.61
N LYS A 90 -1.93 4.14 -10.33
CA LYS A 90 -1.66 5.46 -9.77
C LYS A 90 -2.87 5.99 -8.98
N PRO A 91 -2.69 6.52 -7.76
CA PRO A 91 -3.76 7.17 -7.01
C PRO A 91 -4.25 8.47 -7.68
N ASP A 92 -5.51 8.82 -7.41
CA ASP A 92 -6.14 10.08 -7.83
C ASP A 92 -5.51 11.30 -7.12
N GLY A 93 -5.02 11.13 -5.90
CA GLY A 93 -4.35 12.16 -5.12
C GLY A 93 -3.29 11.59 -4.18
N VAL A 94 -2.27 12.39 -3.88
CA VAL A 94 -1.24 12.06 -2.88
C VAL A 94 -0.98 13.31 -2.03
N GLU A 95 -1.21 13.19 -0.73
CA GLU A 95 -0.62 14.09 0.27
C GLU A 95 0.71 13.46 0.73
N SER A 96 1.79 14.24 0.83
CA SER A 96 3.12 13.73 1.16
C SER A 96 3.85 14.69 2.09
N HIS A 97 4.31 14.16 3.23
CA HIS A 97 5.05 14.86 4.28
C HIS A 97 6.43 14.20 4.45
N PRO A 98 7.35 14.34 3.48
CA PRO A 98 8.54 13.49 3.38
C PRO A 98 9.60 13.72 4.46
N SER A 99 9.41 14.70 5.34
CA SER A 99 10.26 14.96 6.51
C SER A 99 9.55 14.73 7.86
N GLY A 100 8.25 14.41 7.84
CA GLY A 100 7.40 14.55 9.02
C GLY A 100 7.45 15.97 9.57
N GLY A 101 7.52 16.11 10.89
CA GLY A 101 7.68 17.40 11.58
C GLY A 101 6.39 17.90 12.21
N ALA A 102 6.28 19.21 12.45
CA ALA A 102 5.11 19.78 13.10
C ALA A 102 3.86 19.63 12.23
N TYR A 103 2.80 19.04 12.80
CA TYR A 103 1.56 18.70 12.11
C TYR A 103 0.35 19.09 12.97
N ASP A 104 -0.50 19.96 12.45
CA ASP A 104 -1.80 20.29 13.04
C ASP A 104 -2.83 19.25 12.58
N ARG A 105 -3.28 18.38 13.50
CA ARG A 105 -4.20 17.30 13.14
C ARG A 105 -5.55 17.86 12.69
N PRO A 106 -6.18 17.27 11.66
CA PRO A 106 -7.58 17.57 11.34
C PRO A 106 -8.50 17.14 12.50
N ALA A 107 -9.69 17.73 12.58
CA ALA A 107 -10.62 17.48 13.68
C ALA A 107 -11.06 16.00 13.79
N TYR A 108 -11.08 15.26 12.67
CA TYR A 108 -11.39 13.83 12.65
C TYR A 108 -10.27 12.93 13.22
N GLU A 109 -9.03 13.43 13.28
CA GLU A 109 -7.91 12.82 14.02
C GLU A 109 -7.83 13.31 15.49
N GLY A 110 -8.86 14.01 15.97
CA GLY A 110 -8.94 14.54 17.33
C GLY A 110 -8.32 15.94 17.52
N GLY A 111 -7.80 16.56 16.46
CA GLY A 111 -7.21 17.91 16.51
C GLY A 111 -5.94 18.00 17.36
N GLY A 112 -5.55 19.24 17.66
CA GLY A 112 -4.29 19.56 18.35
C GLY A 112 -3.06 19.38 17.47
N THR A 113 -1.93 19.93 17.90
CA THR A 113 -0.65 19.85 17.18
C THR A 113 0.22 18.70 17.70
N THR A 114 0.95 18.02 16.82
CA THR A 114 1.98 17.03 17.19
C THR A 114 3.23 17.14 16.30
N THR A 115 4.20 16.28 16.54
CA THR A 115 5.27 15.99 15.59
C THR A 115 5.00 14.64 14.94
N THR A 116 5.04 14.55 13.61
CA THR A 116 4.90 13.29 12.87
C THR A 116 6.24 12.73 12.39
N TYR A 117 6.25 11.41 12.15
CA TYR A 117 7.19 10.76 11.25
C TYR A 117 6.88 11.11 9.78
N PRO A 118 7.80 10.91 8.83
CA PRO A 118 7.48 10.99 7.41
C PRO A 118 6.30 10.09 7.04
N PHE A 119 5.31 10.64 6.32
CA PHE A 119 4.11 9.91 5.89
C PHE A 119 3.57 10.39 4.54
N GLU A 120 2.78 9.53 3.89
CA GLU A 120 2.01 9.84 2.68
C GLU A 120 0.60 9.29 2.81
N THR A 121 -0.40 10.04 2.34
CA THR A 121 -1.79 9.55 2.22
C THR A 121 -2.17 9.53 0.75
N TRP A 122 -2.44 8.33 0.23
CA TRP A 122 -2.85 8.13 -1.16
C TRP A 122 -4.37 7.98 -1.23
N PHE A 123 -5.01 8.80 -2.06
CA PHE A 123 -6.46 8.80 -2.29
C PHE A 123 -6.79 8.14 -3.64
N TYR A 124 -7.75 7.22 -3.62
CA TYR A 124 -8.37 6.62 -4.80
C TYR A 124 -9.88 6.91 -4.80
N ARG A 125 -10.42 7.49 -5.88
CA ARG A 125 -11.85 7.81 -5.97
C ARG A 125 -12.71 6.56 -6.00
N HIS A 126 -12.25 5.52 -6.68
CA HIS A 126 -12.88 4.20 -6.76
C HIS A 126 -11.79 3.12 -6.80
N LEU A 127 -12.04 1.98 -6.15
CA LEU A 127 -11.24 0.76 -6.26
C LEU A 127 -12.17 -0.45 -6.42
N ASP A 128 -12.02 -1.19 -7.52
CA ASP A 128 -12.87 -2.33 -7.86
C ASP A 128 -12.87 -3.38 -6.74
N ASN A 129 -14.07 -3.79 -6.30
CA ASN A 129 -14.30 -4.72 -5.20
C ASN A 129 -13.88 -4.21 -3.80
N VAL A 130 -13.50 -2.94 -3.67
CA VAL A 130 -13.17 -2.29 -2.37
C VAL A 130 -14.18 -1.18 -2.04
N GLY A 131 -14.41 -0.23 -2.95
CA GLY A 131 -15.37 0.86 -2.78
C GLY A 131 -14.89 2.23 -3.29
N ASP A 132 -15.65 3.26 -2.93
CA ASP A 132 -15.37 4.67 -3.28
C ASP A 132 -14.63 5.41 -2.16
N GLY A 133 -13.85 6.42 -2.53
CA GLY A 133 -13.21 7.36 -1.59
C GLY A 133 -12.21 6.71 -0.64
N ILE A 134 -11.36 5.81 -1.15
CA ILE A 134 -10.43 5.03 -0.35
C ILE A 134 -9.14 5.82 -0.10
N GLU A 135 -8.82 6.07 1.17
CA GLU A 135 -7.54 6.62 1.61
C GLU A 135 -6.64 5.51 2.16
N ILE A 136 -5.37 5.53 1.79
CA ILE A 136 -4.34 4.61 2.28
C ILE A 136 -3.15 5.44 2.79
N GLU A 137 -2.96 5.45 4.10
CA GLU A 137 -1.81 6.09 4.75
C GLU A 137 -0.60 5.14 4.80
N PHE A 138 0.58 5.66 4.48
CA PHE A 138 1.87 4.99 4.63
C PHE A 138 2.80 5.85 5.49
N VAL A 139 3.55 5.24 6.40
CA VAL A 139 4.45 5.94 7.34
C VAL A 139 5.82 5.28 7.32
N ASP A 140 6.88 6.09 7.44
CA ASP A 140 8.24 5.63 7.74
C ASP A 140 8.72 6.13 9.11
N PRO A 141 8.46 5.38 10.21
CA PRO A 141 8.96 5.71 11.55
C PRO A 141 10.48 5.59 11.71
N THR A 142 11.21 5.18 10.66
CA THR A 142 12.64 4.86 10.70
C THR A 142 13.52 5.88 9.96
N GLY A 143 12.94 6.70 9.08
CA GLY A 143 13.69 7.64 8.23
C GLY A 143 14.58 6.95 7.20
N THR A 144 14.21 5.74 6.75
CA THR A 144 14.96 4.93 5.77
C THR A 144 14.42 5.01 4.35
N GLY A 145 13.25 5.62 4.15
CA GLY A 145 12.47 5.58 2.91
C GLY A 145 11.54 4.37 2.80
N GLU A 146 11.51 3.46 3.79
CA GLU A 146 10.60 2.30 3.81
C GLU A 146 9.22 2.68 4.40
N TYR A 147 8.43 3.39 3.60
CA TYR A 147 7.04 3.72 3.94
C TYR A 147 6.18 2.43 3.93
N ARG A 148 5.60 2.09 5.09
CA ARG A 148 4.73 0.93 5.31
C ARG A 148 3.29 1.37 5.55
N ILE A 149 2.30 0.54 5.19
CA ILE A 149 0.88 0.87 5.42
C ILE A 149 0.60 1.02 6.92
N ALA A 150 0.11 2.20 7.31
CA ALA A 150 -0.43 2.43 8.63
C ALA A 150 -1.78 1.74 8.79
N ARG A 151 -2.04 1.21 9.99
CA ARG A 151 -3.31 0.57 10.36
C ARG A 151 -4.23 1.56 11.07
N ASN A 152 -3.67 2.69 11.53
CA ASN A 152 -4.39 3.81 12.13
C ASN A 152 -3.52 5.09 12.14
N ALA A 153 -4.17 6.26 12.18
CA ALA A 153 -3.53 7.57 12.10
C ALA A 153 -2.63 7.95 13.31
N ASN A 154 -2.51 7.13 14.36
CA ASN A 154 -1.47 7.35 15.39
C ASN A 154 -0.10 6.78 15.00
N GLU A 155 0.01 5.96 13.95
CA GLU A 155 1.32 5.40 13.56
C GLU A 155 2.27 6.46 13.00
N LYS A 156 1.74 7.57 12.46
CA LYS A 156 2.53 8.78 12.16
C LYS A 156 2.86 9.64 13.38
N ASP A 157 2.18 9.51 14.52
CA ASP A 157 2.33 10.40 15.69
C ASP A 157 3.62 10.07 16.48
N ALA A 158 4.73 10.72 16.13
CA ALA A 158 6.05 10.50 16.74
C ALA A 158 6.11 10.91 18.23
N LEU A 159 5.09 11.61 18.74
CA LEU A 159 4.96 11.93 20.15
C LEU A 159 4.01 10.99 20.90
N LEU A 160 3.42 9.96 20.27
CA LEU A 160 2.35 9.12 20.87
C LEU A 160 2.69 8.59 22.27
N TYR A 161 3.94 8.22 22.53
CA TYR A 161 4.39 7.69 23.83
C TYR A 161 5.05 8.73 24.74
N THR A 162 5.18 9.99 24.29
CA THR A 162 5.69 11.10 25.09
C THR A 162 4.60 11.64 26.03
N PRO A 163 4.83 11.72 27.35
CA PRO A 163 3.90 12.34 28.28
C PRO A 163 3.69 13.84 27.99
N ASN A 164 2.45 14.32 28.08
CA ASN A 164 2.06 15.73 28.00
C ASN A 164 2.52 16.50 26.75
N ALA A 165 2.84 15.80 25.66
CA ALA A 165 3.21 16.38 24.37
C ALA A 165 2.43 15.70 23.23
N GLY A 166 2.21 16.37 22.10
CA GLY A 166 1.45 15.80 20.98
C GLY A 166 0.06 15.34 21.38
N LEU A 167 -0.64 16.14 22.18
CA LEU A 167 -1.98 15.82 22.68
C LEU A 167 -3.02 16.05 21.57
N THR A 168 -4.16 15.39 21.67
CA THR A 168 -5.39 15.77 20.95
C THR A 168 -6.16 16.83 21.74
N LEU A 169 -7.08 17.56 21.11
CA LEU A 169 -7.87 18.58 21.80
C LEU A 169 -8.69 18.00 22.97
N ALA A 170 -9.14 16.74 22.84
CA ALA A 170 -9.83 16.03 23.93
C ALA A 170 -8.90 15.68 25.11
N GLU A 171 -7.62 15.39 24.85
CA GLU A 171 -6.61 15.15 25.90
C GLU A 171 -6.20 16.46 26.59
N GLU A 172 -6.05 17.56 25.85
CA GLU A 172 -5.76 18.90 26.40
C GLU A 172 -6.88 19.40 27.33
N LEU A 173 -8.14 19.07 26.99
CA LEU A 173 -9.32 19.38 27.81
C LEU A 173 -9.59 18.35 28.93
N GLY A 174 -8.77 17.29 29.05
CA GLY A 174 -8.95 16.23 30.05
C GLY A 174 -10.20 15.35 29.85
N LEU A 175 -10.75 15.31 28.64
CA LEU A 175 -11.95 14.54 28.27
C LEU A 175 -11.61 13.09 27.84
N SER A 176 -10.37 12.84 27.43
CA SER A 176 -9.84 11.51 27.12
C SER A 176 -8.36 11.41 27.54
N SER A 177 -7.78 10.21 27.49
CA SER A 177 -6.36 10.00 27.78
C SER A 177 -5.61 9.35 26.61
N LYS A 178 -4.30 9.55 26.61
CA LYS A 178 -3.40 8.96 25.62
C LYS A 178 -3.32 7.44 25.70
N ALA A 179 -3.62 6.88 26.88
CA ALA A 179 -3.75 5.44 27.06
C ALA A 179 -4.93 4.88 26.25
N ASP A 180 -6.01 5.64 26.07
CA ASP A 180 -7.17 5.23 25.28
C ASP A 180 -6.82 5.17 23.78
N ARG A 181 -6.11 6.18 23.25
CA ARG A 181 -5.61 6.16 21.86
C ARG A 181 -4.72 4.95 21.59
N ILE A 182 -3.80 4.64 22.51
CA ILE A 182 -2.88 3.50 22.42
C ILE A 182 -3.63 2.16 22.53
N ALA A 183 -4.59 2.05 23.45
CA ALA A 183 -5.31 0.79 23.71
C ALA A 183 -6.31 0.42 22.60
N PHE A 184 -6.95 1.41 21.98
CA PHE A 184 -8.01 1.21 20.99
C PHE A 184 -7.59 1.55 19.55
N GLY A 185 -6.30 1.82 19.31
CA GLY A 185 -5.75 2.00 17.97
C GLY A 185 -6.37 3.19 17.20
N GLY A 186 -6.80 4.24 17.89
CA GLY A 186 -7.18 5.49 17.23
C GLY A 186 -8.43 5.49 16.35
N ILE A 187 -9.51 4.81 16.73
CA ILE A 187 -10.83 5.11 16.15
C ILE A 187 -11.70 5.77 17.21
N GLY A 188 -11.99 7.06 17.02
CA GLY A 188 -13.05 7.74 17.77
C GLY A 188 -14.38 7.06 17.45
N GLY A 189 -14.98 6.39 18.46
CA GLY A 189 -16.04 5.42 18.23
C GLY A 189 -17.28 6.02 17.55
N ILE A 190 -17.56 5.56 16.32
CA ILE A 190 -18.89 5.72 15.71
C ILE A 190 -19.83 4.64 16.27
N GLY A 191 -20.80 5.11 17.06
CA GLY A 191 -21.99 4.37 17.51
C GLY A 191 -23.25 5.20 17.26
#